data_AF-A0A3B0VMI4-F1
#
_entry.id   AF-A0A3B0VMI4-F1
#
_cell.length_a   1.000
_cell.length_b   1.000
_cell.length_c   1.000
_cell.angle_alpha   90.00
_cell.angle_beta   90.00
_cell.angle_gamma   90.00
#
_symmetry.space_group_name_H-M   'P 1'
#
loop_
_entity.id
_entity.type
_entity.pdbx_description
1 polymer ?
#
loop_
_entity_poly.entity_id
_entity_poly.type
_entity_poly.pdbx_seq_one_letter_code
_entity_poly.pdbx_strand_id
1 'polypeptide(L)'
;PEDAIIPANGYLIIWADKDPQQIGLHTKFSLAKDGEEIILSYLDGTIIDSTSYSPQAKNESLSRIPNGTGDFVITNVTFNSENNINDVIFSSGFE
;
A
#
# COMPACT_ATOMS: atom_id res chain seq x y z
N PRO A 1 -9.84 9.86 8.06
CA PRO A 1 -10.78 10.96 8.38
C PRO A 1 -11.82 10.46 9.38
N GLU A 2 -12.25 11.32 10.30
CA GLU A 2 -13.41 11.03 11.15
C GLU A 2 -14.60 10.71 10.23
N ASP A 3 -15.35 9.65 10.55
CA ASP A 3 -16.50 9.15 9.78
C ASP A 3 -16.26 8.66 8.35
N ALA A 4 -15.02 8.30 7.97
CA ALA A 4 -14.77 7.70 6.66
C ALA A 4 -15.46 6.33 6.52
N ILE A 5 -16.33 6.20 5.51
CA ILE A 5 -17.00 4.95 5.14
C ILE A 5 -16.34 4.40 3.88
N ILE A 6 -15.75 3.21 4.00
CA ILE A 6 -15.22 2.46 2.85
C ILE A 6 -16.29 1.45 2.44
N PRO A 7 -16.92 1.57 1.25
CA PRO A 7 -17.90 0.60 0.80
C PRO A 7 -17.23 -0.76 0.54
N ALA A 8 -18.03 -1.82 0.48
CA ALA A 8 -17.51 -3.15 0.09
C ALA A 8 -16.77 -3.05 -1.25
N ASN A 9 -15.57 -3.64 -1.32
CA ASN A 9 -14.63 -3.55 -2.45
C ASN A 9 -14.16 -2.13 -2.81
N GLY A 10 -14.46 -1.13 -1.96
CA GLY A 10 -13.91 0.21 -2.06
C GLY A 10 -12.49 0.30 -1.50
N TYR A 11 -11.84 1.43 -1.76
CA TYR A 11 -10.52 1.75 -1.26
C TYR A 11 -10.49 3.15 -0.64
N LEU A 12 -9.57 3.36 0.29
CA LEU A 12 -9.19 4.67 0.79
C LEU A 12 -7.70 4.86 0.51
N ILE A 13 -7.36 5.96 -0.16
CA ILE A 13 -5.98 6.30 -0.50
C ILE A 13 -5.39 7.18 0.60
N ILE A 14 -4.21 6.81 1.10
CA ILE A 14 -3.44 7.55 2.09
C ILE A 14 -2.06 7.85 1.50
N TRP A 15 -1.68 9.12 1.48
CA TRP A 15 -0.38 9.57 1.02
C TRP A 15 0.58 9.74 2.20
N ALA A 16 1.62 8.92 2.27
CA ALA A 16 2.63 9.02 3.31
C ALA A 16 3.83 9.85 2.83
N ASP A 17 3.64 11.18 2.72
CA ASP A 17 4.58 12.11 2.11
C ASP A 17 5.02 13.27 3.01
N LYS A 18 4.58 13.28 4.27
CA LYS A 18 4.88 14.33 5.25
C LYS A 18 4.33 15.71 4.87
N ASP A 19 3.30 15.77 4.03
CA ASP A 19 2.66 17.03 3.60
C ASP A 19 1.14 17.05 3.90
N PRO A 20 0.74 17.14 5.19
CA PRO A 20 -0.65 17.04 5.61
C PRO A 20 -1.54 18.20 5.14
N GLN A 21 -0.98 19.25 4.53
CA GLN A 21 -1.74 20.40 4.03
C GLN A 21 -2.27 20.19 2.61
N GLN A 22 -1.83 19.15 1.89
CA GLN A 22 -2.33 18.83 0.55
C GLN A 22 -3.77 18.32 0.56
N ILE A 23 -4.44 18.48 -0.59
CA ILE A 23 -5.80 17.99 -0.78
C ILE A 23 -5.78 16.46 -0.80
N GLY A 24 -6.53 15.86 0.12
CA GLY A 24 -6.63 14.41 0.26
C GLY A 24 -6.26 13.98 1.68
N LEU A 25 -5.90 12.71 1.83
CA LEU A 25 -5.50 12.16 3.12
C LEU A 25 -3.98 11.96 3.14
N HIS A 26 -3.27 12.99 3.60
CA HIS A 26 -1.82 13.00 3.71
C HIS A 26 -1.39 12.84 5.17
N THR A 27 -0.37 12.02 5.41
CA THR A 27 0.13 11.77 6.75
C THR A 27 1.19 12.80 7.17
N LYS A 28 1.47 12.87 8.46
CA LYS A 28 2.54 13.71 9.03
C LYS A 28 3.92 13.02 9.00
N PHE A 29 4.01 11.87 8.35
CA PHE A 29 5.22 11.06 8.23
C PHE A 29 5.41 10.62 6.79
N SER A 30 6.57 10.05 6.49
CA SER A 30 6.86 9.44 5.20
C SER A 30 7.35 8.03 5.42
N LEU A 31 7.13 7.15 4.46
CA LEU A 31 7.65 5.79 4.49
C LEU A 31 9.14 5.79 4.13
N ALA A 32 9.95 5.07 4.91
CA ALA A 32 11.38 4.95 4.62
C ALA A 32 11.61 4.09 3.37
N LYS A 33 12.59 4.48 2.55
CA LYS A 33 12.94 3.74 1.33
C LYS A 33 13.44 2.33 1.63
N ASP A 34 14.18 2.15 2.73
CA ASP A 34 14.94 0.93 3.01
C ASP A 34 14.12 -0.17 3.72
N GLY A 35 12.84 0.10 4.01
CA GLY A 35 11.93 -0.87 4.61
C GLY A 35 11.42 -0.46 5.99
N GLU A 36 10.13 -0.72 6.22
CA GLU A 36 9.43 -0.49 7.50
C GLU A 36 8.32 -1.53 7.66
N GLU A 37 7.59 -1.45 8.78
CA GLU A 37 6.35 -2.15 9.02
C GLU A 37 5.17 -1.18 8.92
N ILE A 38 4.12 -1.58 8.21
CA ILE A 38 2.86 -0.88 8.08
C ILE A 38 1.80 -1.69 8.81
N ILE A 39 1.09 -1.03 9.72
CA ILE A 39 0.06 -1.65 10.55
C ILE A 39 -1.25 -0.88 10.37
N LEU A 40 -2.33 -1.61 10.09
CA LEU A 40 -3.70 -1.13 10.20
C LEU A 40 -4.30 -1.69 11.48
N SER A 41 -4.76 -0.82 12.37
CA SER A 41 -5.30 -1.22 13.68
C SER A 41 -6.53 -0.41 14.08
N TYR A 42 -7.30 -0.97 15.01
CA TYR A 42 -8.30 -0.21 15.77
C TYR A 42 -7.62 0.75 16.76
N LEU A 43 -8.39 1.73 17.24
CA LEU A 43 -7.94 2.71 18.24
C LEU A 43 -7.49 2.08 19.56
N ASP A 44 -7.99 0.89 19.90
CA ASP A 44 -7.58 0.12 21.09
C ASP A 44 -6.27 -0.66 20.89
N GLY A 45 -5.66 -0.59 19.71
CA GLY A 45 -4.42 -1.27 19.35
C GLY A 45 -4.60 -2.66 18.75
N THR A 46 -5.83 -3.17 18.63
CA THR A 46 -6.09 -4.45 17.96
C THR A 46 -5.72 -4.35 16.48
N ILE A 47 -4.78 -5.19 16.03
CA ILE A 47 -4.30 -5.21 14.65
C ILE A 47 -5.38 -5.84 13.74
N ILE A 48 -5.71 -5.13 12.67
CA ILE A 48 -6.61 -5.60 11.61
C ILE A 48 -5.79 -6.31 10.53
N ASP A 49 -4.69 -5.68 10.10
CA ASP A 49 -3.76 -6.21 9.10
C ASP A 49 -2.38 -5.56 9.28
N SER A 50 -1.32 -6.24 8.86
CA SER A 50 0.03 -5.67 8.83
C SER A 50 0.88 -6.26 7.71
N THR A 51 1.89 -5.49 7.30
CA THR A 51 2.88 -5.95 6.33
C THR A 51 4.21 -5.25 6.58
N SER A 52 5.31 -5.98 6.43
CA SER A 52 6.65 -5.39 6.37
C SER A 52 7.11 -5.36 4.92
N TYR A 53 7.77 -4.28 4.54
CA TYR A 53 8.38 -4.16 3.22
C TYR A 53 9.89 -3.97 3.33
N SER A 54 10.61 -4.50 2.35
CA SER A 54 12.06 -4.36 2.18
C SER A 54 12.37 -3.15 1.28
N PRO A 55 13.65 -2.81 1.00
CA PRO A 55 13.97 -1.65 0.18
C PRO A 55 13.14 -1.54 -1.10
N GLN A 56 12.46 -0.42 -1.29
CA GLN A 56 11.57 -0.19 -2.44
C GLN A 56 12.32 0.46 -3.61
N ALA A 57 12.06 -0.03 -4.82
CA ALA A 57 12.50 0.60 -6.06
C ALA A 57 11.52 1.72 -6.46
N LYS A 58 12.00 2.63 -7.30
CA LYS A 58 11.13 3.69 -7.86
C LYS A 58 10.22 3.08 -8.92
N ASN A 59 8.99 3.57 -8.99
CA ASN A 59 7.97 3.17 -9.97
C ASN A 59 7.52 1.71 -9.89
N GLU A 60 7.72 1.06 -8.75
CA GLU A 60 7.17 -0.24 -8.41
C GLU A 60 6.25 -0.09 -7.20
N SER A 61 5.28 -1.00 -7.04
CA SER A 61 4.49 -1.09 -5.82
C SER A 61 4.52 -2.49 -5.24
N LEU A 62 4.29 -2.57 -3.94
CA LEU A 62 4.02 -3.81 -3.23
C LEU A 62 2.50 -3.99 -3.15
N SER A 63 1.96 -4.95 -3.88
CA SER A 63 0.52 -5.08 -4.15
C SER A 63 0.02 -6.46 -3.74
N ARG A 64 -1.18 -6.55 -3.14
CA ARG A 64 -1.83 -7.84 -2.88
C ARG A 64 -2.36 -8.46 -4.17
N ILE A 65 -1.97 -9.70 -4.46
CA ILE A 65 -2.47 -10.51 -5.58
C ILE A 65 -2.93 -11.88 -5.08
N PRO A 66 -4.22 -12.26 -5.17
CA PRO A 66 -5.35 -11.50 -5.72
C PRO A 66 -5.67 -10.19 -4.98
N ASN A 67 -6.31 -9.24 -5.67
CA ASN A 67 -6.62 -7.91 -5.17
C ASN A 67 -7.27 -7.95 -3.76
N GLY A 68 -6.63 -7.30 -2.79
CA GLY A 68 -7.13 -7.17 -1.42
C GLY A 68 -7.04 -8.41 -0.52
N THR A 69 -6.80 -9.62 -1.07
CA THR A 69 -6.85 -10.86 -0.28
C THR A 69 -5.58 -11.71 -0.35
N GLY A 70 -4.79 -11.59 -1.42
CA GLY A 70 -3.61 -12.42 -1.61
C GLY A 70 -2.35 -11.85 -0.99
N ASP A 71 -1.24 -12.51 -1.31
CA ASP A 71 0.08 -12.14 -0.83
C ASP A 71 0.56 -10.85 -1.49
N PHE A 72 1.42 -10.12 -0.78
CA PHE A 72 2.10 -8.96 -1.31
C PHE A 72 3.20 -9.38 -2.29
N VAL A 73 3.13 -8.87 -3.51
CA VAL A 73 4.11 -9.10 -4.58
C VAL A 73 4.49 -7.77 -5.23
N ILE A 74 5.67 -7.72 -5.85
CA ILE A 74 6.14 -6.54 -6.57
C ILE A 74 5.40 -6.45 -7.91
N THR A 75 4.78 -5.30 -8.17
CA THR A 75 4.04 -5.02 -9.40
C THR A 75 4.42 -3.66 -9.99
N ASN A 76 4.01 -3.40 -11.22
CA ASN A 76 3.83 -2.04 -11.71
C ASN A 76 2.82 -1.30 -10.83
N VAL A 77 2.91 0.04 -10.79
CA VAL A 77 2.01 0.87 -9.98
C VAL A 77 0.58 0.82 -10.52
N THR A 78 -0.37 0.43 -9.67
CA THR A 78 -1.80 0.28 -9.95
C THR A 78 -2.64 1.33 -9.23
N PHE A 79 -2.20 2.59 -9.19
CA PHE A 79 -2.86 3.66 -8.45
C PHE A 79 -4.35 3.78 -8.82
N ASN A 80 -5.22 3.71 -7.81
CA ASN A 80 -6.67 3.85 -7.96
C ASN A 80 -7.31 2.82 -8.94
N SER A 81 -6.67 1.65 -9.09
CA SER A 81 -7.10 0.55 -9.95
C SER A 81 -6.95 -0.79 -9.22
N GLU A 82 -7.52 -1.86 -9.76
CA GLU A 82 -7.38 -3.20 -9.20
C GLU A 82 -5.96 -3.74 -9.39
N ASN A 83 -5.42 -4.42 -8.38
CA ASN A 83 -4.16 -5.14 -8.51
C ASN A 83 -4.39 -6.44 -9.32
N ASN A 84 -3.77 -6.55 -10.50
CA ASN A 84 -3.93 -7.72 -11.37
C ASN A 84 -2.64 -8.55 -11.45
N ILE A 85 -2.78 -9.86 -11.68
CA ILE A 85 -1.63 -10.76 -11.88
C ILE A 85 -0.75 -10.32 -13.07
N ASN A 86 -1.35 -9.66 -14.06
CA ASN A 86 -0.64 -9.13 -15.23
C ASN A 86 0.28 -7.94 -14.89
N ASP A 87 0.13 -7.32 -13.71
CA ASP A 87 0.98 -6.22 -13.27
C ASP A 87 2.24 -6.70 -12.55
N VAL A 88 2.33 -8.01 -12.22
CA VAL A 88 3.46 -8.59 -11.50
C VAL A 88 4.76 -8.43 -12.29
N ILE A 89 5.76 -7.87 -11.62
CA ILE A 89 7.11 -7.74 -12.18
C ILE A 89 7.84 -9.05 -11.88
N PHE A 90 7.88 -9.94 -12.88
CA PHE A 90 8.76 -11.10 -12.81
C PHE A 90 10.20 -10.61 -12.98
N SER A 91 11.06 -10.87 -11.99
CA SER A 91 12.49 -10.68 -12.20
C SER A 91 12.88 -11.57 -13.38
N SER A 92 13.40 -10.96 -14.45
CA SER A 92 13.97 -11.68 -15.58
C SER A 92 15.29 -12.30 -15.15
N GLY A 93 15.22 -13.31 -14.28
CA GLY A 93 16.35 -14.00 -13.69
C GLY A 93 16.74 -15.23 -14.51
N PHE A 94 16.87 -15.10 -15.83
CA PHE A 94 17.64 -16.02 -16.68
C PHE A 94 18.03 -15.28 -17.98
N GLU A 95 19.14 -14.54 -17.94
CA GLU A 95 20.15 -14.53 -19.02
C GLU A 95 21.49 -14.92 -18.41
#